data_AF-A0A1V5N1G3-F1
#
_entry.id   AF-A0A1V5N1G3-F1
#
_cell.length_a   1.000
_cell.length_b   1.000
_cell.length_c   1.000
_cell.angle_alpha   90.00
_cell.angle_beta   90.00
_cell.angle_gamma   90.00
#
_symmetry.space_group_name_H-M   'P 1'
#
loop_
_entity.id
_entity.type
_entity.pdbx_description
1 polymer ?
#
loop_
_entity_poly.entity_id
_entity_poly.type
_entity_poly.pdbx_seq_one_letter_code
_entity_poly.pdbx_strand_id
1 'polypeptide(L)'
;MNSVGQYIESLVSKSGCRQSDIARSIGVPRQLLSLILSGKRELSMPVALKLESFFNLSEGVLLKMQVVERVHTYKQGIKSKLFEKLRKVNAFWSYAEVSADRIPDEELIERTFVSLDLGEIALLFELYQRDYIRKVWKHKMAIQGDYLYNLNVMIALYYFDIKQPEKYLRRVERAHVNQLLSYA
;
A
#
# COMPACT_ATOMS: atom_id res chain seq x y z
N MET A 1 4.03 3.73 -13.08
CA MET A 1 4.42 5.06 -12.56
C MET A 1 5.92 5.15 -12.76
N ASN A 2 6.42 6.15 -13.48
CA ASN A 2 7.86 6.27 -13.71
C ASN A 2 8.54 6.68 -12.39
N SER A 3 9.71 6.10 -12.10
CA SER A 3 10.49 6.52 -10.95
C SER A 3 10.91 7.99 -11.10
N VAL A 4 11.24 8.64 -9.99
CA VAL A 4 11.76 10.02 -10.02
C VAL A 4 13.01 10.11 -10.92
N GLY A 5 13.87 9.08 -10.88
CA GLY A 5 15.05 8.99 -11.73
C GLY A 5 14.71 8.93 -13.23
N GLN A 6 13.76 8.07 -13.62
CA GLN A 6 13.29 7.95 -15.01
C GLN A 6 12.62 9.24 -15.50
N TYR A 7 11.87 9.91 -14.62
CA TYR A 7 11.26 11.20 -14.95
C TYR A 7 12.33 12.26 -15.25
N ILE A 8 13.33 12.41 -14.36
CA ILE A 8 14.43 13.35 -14.59
C ILE A 8 15.22 12.96 -15.84
N GLU A 9 15.48 11.69 -16.09
CA GLU A 9 16.16 11.22 -17.30
C GLU A 9 15.39 11.58 -18.59
N SER A 10 14.06 11.53 -18.54
CA SER A 10 13.22 12.00 -19.64
C SER A 10 13.33 13.51 -19.87
N LEU A 11 13.50 14.31 -18.80
CA LEU A 11 13.71 15.76 -18.91
C LEU A 11 15.08 16.08 -19.51
N VAL A 12 16.12 15.37 -19.08
CA VAL A 12 17.48 15.47 -19.64
C VAL A 12 17.45 15.18 -21.15
N SER A 13 16.75 14.12 -21.54
CA SER A 13 16.64 13.73 -22.95
C SER A 13 15.89 14.77 -23.79
N LYS A 14 14.88 15.44 -23.23
CA LYS A 14 14.09 16.48 -23.90
C LYS A 14 14.79 17.84 -23.97
N SER A 15 15.69 18.14 -23.03
CA SER A 15 16.37 19.45 -22.99
C SER A 15 17.49 19.59 -24.02
N GLY A 16 17.89 18.49 -24.68
CA GLY A 16 19.02 18.46 -25.61
C GLY A 16 20.39 18.64 -24.93
N CYS A 17 20.44 18.71 -23.60
CA CYS A 17 21.67 18.84 -22.83
C CYS A 17 22.21 17.47 -22.41
N ARG A 18 23.54 17.33 -22.31
CA ARG A 18 24.09 16.12 -21.69
C ARG A 18 23.95 16.23 -20.18
N GLN A 19 23.82 15.07 -19.52
CA GLN A 19 23.81 14.97 -18.07
C GLN A 19 25.00 15.69 -17.41
N SER A 20 26.18 15.69 -18.05
CA SER A 20 27.37 16.40 -17.58
C SER A 20 27.18 17.92 -17.54
N ASP A 21 26.48 18.48 -18.51
CA ASP A 21 26.27 19.92 -18.64
C ASP A 21 25.28 20.39 -17.59
N ILE A 22 24.22 19.60 -17.37
CA ILE A 22 23.24 19.83 -16.32
C ILE A 22 23.92 19.77 -14.95
N ALA A 23 24.71 18.71 -14.68
CA ALA A 23 25.42 18.56 -13.42
C ALA A 23 26.34 19.76 -13.13
N ARG A 24 27.04 20.27 -14.17
CA ARG A 24 27.86 21.48 -14.07
C ARG A 24 27.02 22.72 -13.77
N SER A 25 25.90 22.90 -14.48
CA SER A 25 25.01 24.07 -14.33
C SER A 25 24.39 24.14 -12.94
N ILE A 26 24.01 23.00 -12.37
CA ILE A 26 23.44 22.94 -11.00
C ILE A 26 24.52 22.82 -9.91
N GLY A 27 25.80 22.77 -10.28
CA GLY A 27 26.92 22.66 -9.34
C GLY A 27 26.88 21.39 -8.49
N VAL A 28 26.71 20.22 -9.12
CA VAL A 28 26.79 18.91 -8.44
C VAL A 28 27.72 17.96 -9.21
N PRO A 29 28.34 16.96 -8.54
CA PRO A 29 29.12 15.95 -9.23
C PRO A 29 28.28 15.15 -10.23
N ARG A 30 28.78 14.92 -11.45
CA ARG A 30 28.10 14.10 -12.47
C ARG A 30 27.74 12.70 -11.95
N GLN A 31 28.63 12.09 -11.17
CA GLN A 31 28.41 10.76 -10.58
C GLN A 31 27.20 10.75 -9.64
N LEU A 32 27.01 11.81 -8.85
CA LEU A 32 25.84 11.97 -7.99
C LEU A 32 24.56 11.98 -8.83
N LEU A 33 24.51 12.80 -9.90
CA LEU A 33 23.36 12.85 -10.78
C LEU A 33 23.09 11.48 -11.43
N SER A 34 24.13 10.74 -11.83
CA SER A 34 23.99 9.37 -12.39
C SER A 34 23.40 8.37 -11.42
N LEU A 35 23.83 8.40 -10.16
CA LEU A 35 23.27 7.55 -9.12
C LEU A 35 21.80 7.88 -8.84
N ILE A 36 21.41 9.16 -8.91
CA ILE A 36 20.02 9.59 -8.76
C ILE A 36 19.16 9.11 -9.94
N LEU A 37 19.61 9.31 -11.19
CA LEU A 37 18.85 8.88 -12.37
C LEU A 37 18.64 7.36 -12.41
N SER A 38 19.66 6.60 -12.01
CA SER A 38 19.59 5.13 -11.93
C SER A 38 18.81 4.61 -10.71
N GLY A 39 18.28 5.49 -9.85
CA GLY A 39 17.54 5.11 -8.64
C GLY A 39 18.41 4.53 -7.52
N LYS A 40 19.75 4.56 -7.67
CA LYS A 40 20.71 4.05 -6.67
C LYS A 40 20.95 5.00 -5.51
N ARG A 41 20.51 6.26 -5.65
CA ARG A 41 20.64 7.28 -4.61
C ARG A 41 19.41 8.17 -4.57
N GLU A 42 18.96 8.48 -3.36
CA GLU A 42 17.85 9.41 -3.16
C GLU A 42 18.23 10.83 -3.56
N LEU A 43 17.24 11.53 -4.09
CA LEU A 43 17.27 12.96 -4.36
C LEU A 43 17.18 13.72 -3.03
N SER A 44 18.18 14.54 -2.74
CA SER A 44 18.16 15.46 -1.61
C SER A 44 17.44 16.75 -1.98
N MET A 45 16.90 17.46 -0.97
CA MET A 45 16.19 18.72 -1.18
C MET A 45 17.00 19.78 -1.94
N PRO A 46 18.29 20.06 -1.62
CA PRO A 46 19.06 21.02 -2.39
C PRO A 46 19.23 20.63 -3.87
N VAL A 47 19.40 19.34 -4.16
CA VAL A 47 19.54 18.87 -5.55
C VAL A 47 18.21 18.92 -6.28
N ALA A 48 17.10 18.61 -5.60
CA ALA A 48 15.75 18.73 -6.15
C ALA A 48 15.44 20.17 -6.58
N LEU A 49 15.62 21.14 -5.69
CA LEU A 49 15.35 22.56 -5.98
C LEU A 49 16.20 23.09 -7.13
N LYS A 50 17.47 22.67 -7.20
CA LYS A 50 18.36 23.04 -8.31
C LYS A 50 17.90 22.44 -9.64
N LEU A 51 17.48 21.18 -9.66
CA LEU A 51 16.93 20.53 -10.86
C LEU A 51 15.60 21.17 -11.27
N GLU A 52 14.72 21.46 -10.32
CA GLU A 52 13.44 22.13 -10.56
C GLU A 52 13.65 23.52 -11.15
N SER A 53 14.59 24.30 -10.61
CA SER A 53 14.99 25.58 -11.18
C SER A 53 15.55 25.44 -12.60
N PHE A 54 16.46 24.47 -12.83
CA PHE A 54 17.07 24.24 -14.14
C PHE A 54 16.04 23.86 -15.22
N PHE A 55 15.06 23.02 -14.87
CA PHE A 55 14.02 22.56 -15.79
C PHE A 55 12.74 23.41 -15.77
N ASN A 56 12.72 24.52 -15.02
CA ASN A 56 11.56 25.39 -14.84
C ASN A 56 10.29 24.64 -14.36
N LEU A 57 10.47 23.76 -13.38
CA LEU A 57 9.40 22.99 -12.73
C LEU A 57 8.83 23.75 -11.52
N SER A 58 7.65 23.35 -11.06
CA SER A 58 7.13 23.81 -9.77
C SER A 58 7.94 23.23 -8.61
N GLU A 59 8.13 24.06 -7.59
CA GLU A 59 8.88 23.71 -6.39
C GLU A 59 8.28 22.49 -5.68
N GLY A 60 9.15 21.54 -5.31
CA GLY A 60 8.79 20.36 -4.52
C GLY A 60 8.19 19.19 -5.30
N VAL A 61 7.98 19.31 -6.61
CA VAL A 61 7.41 18.24 -7.45
C VAL A 61 8.28 16.99 -7.45
N LEU A 62 9.60 17.13 -7.54
CA LEU A 62 10.51 15.98 -7.60
C LEU A 62 10.56 15.25 -6.26
N LEU A 63 10.58 15.98 -5.14
CA LEU A 63 10.54 15.37 -3.80
C LEU A 63 9.19 14.68 -3.56
N LYS A 64 8.08 15.28 -3.98
CA LYS A 64 6.75 14.65 -3.91
C LYS A 64 6.72 13.34 -4.69
N MET A 65 7.27 13.32 -5.91
CA MET A 65 7.37 12.12 -6.74
C MET A 65 8.18 11.02 -6.05
N GLN A 66 9.35 11.37 -5.49
CA GLN A 66 10.18 10.43 -4.74
C GLN A 66 9.45 9.85 -3.52
N VAL A 67 8.73 10.67 -2.76
CA VAL A 67 7.97 10.21 -1.58
C VAL A 67 6.87 9.25 -2.02
N VAL A 68 6.12 9.57 -3.08
CA VAL A 68 5.07 8.69 -3.59
C VAL A 68 5.63 7.35 -4.04
N GLU A 69 6.75 7.35 -4.75
CA GLU A 69 7.46 6.12 -5.15
C GLU A 69 7.89 5.29 -3.94
N ARG A 70 8.48 5.93 -2.92
CA ARG A 70 8.89 5.25 -1.68
C ARG A 70 7.71 4.62 -0.95
N VAL A 71 6.60 5.35 -0.82
CA VAL A 71 5.37 4.84 -0.20
C VAL A 71 4.87 3.62 -0.97
N HIS A 72 4.90 3.65 -2.30
CA HIS A 72 4.51 2.51 -3.13
C HIS A 72 5.41 1.29 -2.89
N THR A 73 6.73 1.45 -2.99
CA THR A 73 7.70 0.35 -2.78
C THR A 73 7.59 -0.25 -1.39
N TYR A 74 7.42 0.59 -0.36
CA TYR A 74 7.23 0.15 1.02
C TYR A 74 5.95 -0.70 1.16
N LYS A 75 4.83 -0.22 0.62
CA LYS A 75 3.56 -0.95 0.62
C LYS A 75 3.65 -2.28 -0.13
N GLN A 76 4.34 -2.33 -1.26
CA GLN A 76 4.58 -3.59 -1.98
C GLN A 76 5.44 -4.57 -1.17
N GLY A 77 6.43 -4.06 -0.43
CA GLY A 77 7.21 -4.85 0.51
C GLY A 77 6.35 -5.48 1.61
N ILE A 78 5.43 -4.70 2.19
CA ILE A 78 4.45 -5.21 3.16
C ILE A 78 3.54 -6.26 2.54
N LYS A 79 2.97 -5.98 1.35
CA LYS A 79 2.07 -6.90 0.64
C LYS A 79 2.75 -8.26 0.39
N SER A 80 3.98 -8.22 -0.11
CA SER A 80 4.82 -9.42 -0.30
C SER A 80 5.10 -10.16 1.01
N LYS A 81 5.43 -9.44 2.09
CA LYS A 81 5.68 -10.04 3.41
C LYS A 81 4.45 -10.77 3.96
N LEU A 82 3.28 -10.14 3.89
CA LEU A 82 2.02 -10.76 4.33
C LEU A 82 1.67 -11.98 3.49
N PHE A 83 1.80 -11.87 2.17
CA PHE A 83 1.56 -12.98 1.25
C PHE A 83 2.45 -14.19 1.59
N GLU A 84 3.75 -13.97 1.81
CA GLU A 84 4.68 -15.05 2.17
C GLU A 84 4.34 -15.70 3.51
N LYS A 85 3.90 -14.93 4.50
CA LYS A 85 3.43 -15.49 5.78
C LYS A 85 2.17 -16.33 5.60
N LEU A 86 1.19 -15.85 4.84
CA LEU A 86 -0.04 -16.58 4.54
C LEU A 86 0.22 -17.88 3.76
N ARG A 87 1.16 -17.84 2.82
CA ARG A 87 1.59 -19.02 2.07
C ARG A 87 2.18 -20.08 3.01
N LYS A 88 3.01 -19.68 3.98
CA LYS A 88 3.63 -20.61 4.96
C LYS A 88 2.62 -21.31 5.87
N VAL A 89 1.50 -20.66 6.17
CA VAL A 89 0.41 -21.25 6.97
C VAL A 89 -0.66 -21.93 6.11
N ASN A 90 -0.40 -22.14 4.81
CA ASN A 90 -1.32 -22.75 3.85
C ASN A 90 -2.70 -22.07 3.77
N ALA A 91 -2.76 -20.75 3.99
CA ALA A 91 -4.02 -20.00 3.96
C ALA A 91 -4.70 -19.95 2.57
N PHE A 92 -3.98 -20.31 1.50
CA PHE A 92 -4.43 -20.29 0.11
C PHE A 92 -4.70 -21.68 -0.49
N TRP A 93 -4.92 -22.71 0.33
CA TRP A 93 -5.03 -24.11 -0.11
C TRP A 93 -6.04 -24.37 -1.25
N SER A 94 -7.07 -23.52 -1.41
CA SER A 94 -8.10 -23.63 -2.45
C SER A 94 -7.76 -22.90 -3.76
N TYR A 95 -6.62 -22.21 -3.85
CA TYR A 95 -6.26 -21.40 -5.01
C TYR A 95 -5.09 -22.02 -5.79
N ALA A 96 -5.31 -22.27 -7.08
CA ALA A 96 -4.37 -23.04 -7.90
C ALA A 96 -3.01 -22.34 -8.06
N GLU A 97 -2.96 -21.01 -8.20
CA GLU A 97 -1.70 -20.24 -8.36
C GLU A 97 -1.90 -18.76 -7.95
N VAL A 98 -1.67 -18.43 -6.68
CA VAL A 98 -1.71 -17.02 -6.22
C VAL A 98 -0.30 -16.47 -6.14
N SER A 99 -0.10 -15.23 -6.59
CA SER A 99 1.11 -14.44 -6.32
C SER A 99 0.75 -13.18 -5.53
N ALA A 100 1.73 -12.58 -4.85
CA ALA A 100 1.56 -11.35 -4.08
C ALA A 100 0.96 -10.20 -4.93
N ASP A 101 1.28 -10.16 -6.23
CA ASP A 101 0.77 -9.12 -7.14
C ASP A 101 -0.66 -9.38 -7.64
N ARG A 102 -1.10 -10.65 -7.60
CA ARG A 102 -2.39 -11.08 -8.16
C ARG A 102 -3.46 -11.29 -7.10
N ILE A 103 -3.10 -11.38 -5.83
CA ILE A 103 -4.08 -11.53 -4.76
C ILE A 103 -4.95 -10.26 -4.63
N PRO A 104 -6.29 -10.39 -4.66
CA PRO A 104 -7.19 -9.29 -4.37
C PRO A 104 -6.96 -8.77 -2.95
N ASP A 105 -6.96 -7.44 -2.77
CA ASP A 105 -6.70 -6.82 -1.48
C ASP A 105 -7.66 -7.30 -0.39
N GLU A 106 -8.93 -7.54 -0.75
CA GLU A 106 -9.94 -8.05 0.18
C GLU A 106 -9.63 -9.47 0.68
N GLU A 107 -9.10 -10.32 -0.20
CA GLU A 107 -8.67 -11.68 0.16
C GLU A 107 -7.46 -11.62 1.09
N LEU A 108 -6.49 -10.75 0.78
CA LEU A 108 -5.32 -10.56 1.63
C LEU A 108 -5.72 -10.10 3.04
N ILE A 109 -6.65 -9.14 3.14
CA ILE A 109 -7.18 -8.63 4.41
C ILE A 109 -7.86 -9.75 5.20
N GLU A 110 -8.82 -10.45 4.59
CA GLU A 110 -9.56 -11.53 5.25
C GLU A 110 -8.62 -12.64 5.75
N ARG A 111 -7.75 -13.15 4.88
CA ARG A 111 -6.81 -14.23 5.24
C ARG A 111 -5.84 -13.80 6.33
N THR A 112 -5.40 -12.54 6.32
CA THR A 112 -4.53 -12.03 7.38
C THR A 112 -5.24 -12.00 8.73
N PHE A 113 -6.51 -11.56 8.79
CA PHE A 113 -7.26 -11.61 10.05
C PHE A 113 -7.54 -13.03 10.54
N VAL A 114 -7.79 -13.97 9.63
CA VAL A 114 -8.18 -15.34 9.98
C VAL A 114 -6.98 -16.22 10.34
N SER A 115 -5.81 -15.98 9.73
CA SER A 115 -4.70 -16.93 9.75
C SER A 115 -3.39 -16.40 10.32
N LEU A 116 -3.29 -15.12 10.66
CA LEU A 116 -2.05 -14.50 11.17
C LEU A 116 -2.28 -13.75 12.50
N ASP A 117 -1.17 -13.40 13.16
CA ASP A 117 -1.16 -12.78 14.48
C ASP A 117 -1.31 -11.25 14.43
N LEU A 118 -1.47 -10.63 15.61
CA LEU A 118 -1.67 -9.19 15.79
C LEU A 118 -0.59 -8.33 15.09
N GLY A 119 0.66 -8.80 15.03
CA GLY A 119 1.77 -8.10 14.38
C GLY A 119 1.59 -8.00 12.86
N GLU A 120 1.01 -9.02 12.23
CA GLU A 120 0.69 -9.01 10.80
C GLU A 120 -0.59 -8.21 10.52
N ILE A 121 -1.57 -8.31 11.40
CA ILE A 121 -2.79 -7.49 11.30
C ILE A 121 -2.44 -6.00 11.37
N ALA A 122 -1.48 -5.59 12.21
CA ALA A 122 -1.00 -4.21 12.25
C ALA A 122 -0.50 -3.71 10.89
N LEU A 123 0.18 -4.56 10.13
CA LEU A 123 0.68 -4.22 8.79
C LEU A 123 -0.46 -3.95 7.78
N LEU A 124 -1.66 -4.53 7.97
CA LEU A 124 -2.82 -4.17 7.14
C LEU A 124 -3.17 -2.69 7.26
N PHE A 125 -3.07 -2.12 8.47
CA PHE A 125 -3.38 -0.72 8.74
C PHE A 125 -2.30 0.26 8.23
N GLU A 126 -1.10 -0.25 7.93
CA GLU A 126 -0.07 0.48 7.18
C GLU A 126 -0.32 0.41 5.66
N LEU A 127 -0.87 -0.71 5.19
CA LEU A 127 -1.10 -0.98 3.77
C LEU A 127 -2.36 -0.28 3.25
N TYR A 128 -3.46 -0.35 4.02
CA TYR A 128 -4.78 0.10 3.61
C TYR A 128 -5.37 1.15 4.56
N GLN A 129 -6.30 1.95 4.04
CA GLN A 129 -7.07 2.87 4.87
C GLN A 129 -7.96 2.08 5.84
N ARG A 130 -8.05 2.56 7.09
CA ARG A 130 -8.84 1.93 8.15
C ARG A 130 -10.30 1.66 7.74
N ASP A 131 -10.94 2.60 7.06
CA ASP A 131 -12.31 2.45 6.60
C ASP A 131 -12.47 1.36 5.53
N TYR A 132 -11.46 1.19 4.67
CA TYR A 132 -11.46 0.11 3.68
C TYR A 132 -11.34 -1.26 4.36
N ILE A 133 -10.42 -1.41 5.32
CA ILE A 133 -10.29 -2.64 6.11
C ILE A 133 -11.60 -2.94 6.85
N ARG A 134 -12.21 -1.93 7.47
CA ARG A 134 -13.50 -2.05 8.16
C ARG A 134 -14.62 -2.50 7.21
N LYS A 135 -14.65 -1.94 6.00
CA LYS A 135 -15.60 -2.34 4.96
C LYS A 135 -15.43 -3.81 4.60
N VAL A 136 -14.20 -4.25 4.31
CA VAL A 136 -13.91 -5.65 3.95
C VAL A 136 -14.30 -6.59 5.10
N TRP A 137 -13.86 -6.29 6.33
CA TRP A 137 -14.22 -7.06 7.51
C TRP A 137 -15.74 -7.19 7.67
N LYS A 138 -16.48 -6.09 7.55
CA LYS A 138 -17.94 -6.08 7.67
C LYS A 138 -18.62 -6.95 6.62
N HIS A 139 -18.13 -6.94 5.37
CA HIS A 139 -18.78 -7.63 4.26
C HIS A 139 -18.36 -9.09 4.09
N LYS A 140 -17.14 -9.46 4.48
CA LYS A 140 -16.64 -10.83 4.31
C LYS A 140 -16.65 -11.66 5.59
N MET A 141 -16.41 -11.02 6.75
CA MET A 141 -16.15 -11.73 8.01
C MET A 141 -17.29 -11.57 9.02
N ALA A 142 -17.75 -10.33 9.25
CA ALA A 142 -18.75 -10.03 10.28
C ALA A 142 -20.13 -10.67 10.02
N ILE A 143 -20.36 -11.18 8.81
CA ILE A 143 -21.58 -11.87 8.39
C ILE A 143 -21.51 -13.39 8.54
N GLN A 144 -20.36 -13.98 8.92
CA GLN A 144 -20.17 -15.44 9.01
C GLN A 144 -20.73 -16.07 10.31
N GLY A 145 -21.64 -15.36 11.01
CA GLY A 145 -22.32 -15.85 12.21
C GLY A 145 -21.38 -16.42 13.27
N ASP A 146 -21.73 -17.61 13.76
CA ASP A 146 -21.03 -18.29 14.85
C ASP A 146 -19.59 -18.72 14.49
N TYR A 147 -19.30 -18.98 13.21
CA TYR A 147 -18.02 -19.55 12.76
C TYR A 147 -16.82 -18.64 13.10
N LEU A 148 -16.97 -17.32 12.94
CA LEU A 148 -15.93 -16.32 13.25
C LEU A 148 -16.30 -15.44 14.45
N TYR A 149 -17.26 -15.83 15.29
CA TYR A 149 -17.87 -14.92 16.26
C TYR A 149 -16.85 -14.30 17.23
N ASN A 150 -16.04 -15.10 17.91
CA ASN A 150 -15.04 -14.60 18.87
C ASN A 150 -13.98 -13.72 18.20
N LEU A 151 -13.53 -14.10 17.00
CA LEU A 151 -12.61 -13.30 16.20
C LEU A 151 -13.22 -11.95 15.82
N ASN A 152 -14.48 -11.95 15.38
CA ASN A 152 -15.20 -10.74 15.02
C ASN A 152 -15.45 -9.83 16.23
N VAL A 153 -15.70 -10.39 17.41
CA VAL A 153 -15.78 -9.62 18.67
C VAL A 153 -14.45 -8.95 18.99
N MET A 154 -13.35 -9.70 18.91
CA MET A 154 -12.00 -9.18 19.09
C MET A 154 -11.71 -8.05 18.09
N ILE A 155 -11.99 -8.26 16.80
CA ILE A 155 -11.72 -7.26 15.76
C ILE A 155 -12.55 -5.99 15.99
N ALA A 156 -13.84 -6.14 16.30
CA ALA A 156 -14.75 -5.04 16.58
C ALA A 156 -14.25 -4.18 17.75
N LEU A 157 -13.78 -4.81 18.82
CA LEU A 157 -13.26 -4.13 20.01
C LEU A 157 -11.91 -3.45 19.75
N TYR A 158 -10.89 -4.21 19.33
CA TYR A 158 -9.51 -3.73 19.32
C TYR A 158 -9.16 -2.87 18.10
N TYR A 159 -9.80 -3.11 16.95
CA TYR A 159 -9.43 -2.42 15.71
C TYR A 159 -10.46 -1.39 15.24
N PHE A 160 -11.71 -1.47 15.70
CA PHE A 160 -12.78 -0.57 15.27
C PHE A 160 -13.51 0.14 16.41
N ASP A 161 -13.01 0.03 17.65
CA ASP A 161 -13.50 0.74 18.83
C ASP A 161 -15.02 0.60 19.07
N ILE A 162 -15.57 -0.57 18.72
CA ILE A 162 -17.00 -0.84 18.85
C ILE A 162 -17.30 -1.29 20.28
N LYS A 163 -17.81 -0.36 21.10
CA LYS A 163 -18.09 -0.56 22.53
C LYS A 163 -19.01 -1.74 22.88
N GLN A 164 -19.93 -2.12 22.00
CA GLN A 164 -20.87 -3.23 22.20
C GLN A 164 -20.79 -4.19 21.00
N PRO A 165 -19.70 -4.99 20.90
CA PRO A 165 -19.39 -5.77 19.71
C PRO A 165 -20.45 -6.83 19.42
N GLU A 166 -20.96 -7.55 20.43
CA GLU A 166 -21.95 -8.62 20.20
C GLU A 166 -23.25 -8.05 19.61
N LYS A 167 -23.73 -6.93 20.17
CA LYS A 167 -24.95 -6.28 19.68
C LYS A 167 -24.75 -5.72 18.27
N TYR A 168 -23.58 -5.15 17.99
CA TYR A 168 -23.23 -4.66 16.67
C TYR A 168 -23.23 -5.80 15.63
N LEU A 169 -22.57 -6.92 15.93
CA LEU A 169 -22.46 -8.06 15.03
C LEU A 169 -23.82 -8.69 14.72
N ARG A 170 -24.66 -8.93 15.75
CA ARG A 170 -26.04 -9.41 15.55
C ARG A 170 -26.86 -8.50 14.63
N ARG A 171 -26.66 -7.18 14.71
CA ARG A 171 -27.34 -6.23 13.83
C ARG A 171 -26.83 -6.32 12.39
N VAL A 172 -25.51 -6.46 12.19
CA VAL A 172 -24.90 -6.60 10.87
C VAL A 172 -25.39 -7.88 10.19
N GLU A 173 -25.39 -8.99 10.91
CA GLU A 173 -25.86 -10.28 10.42
C GLU A 173 -27.34 -10.24 10.03
N ARG A 174 -28.22 -9.72 10.90
CA ARG A 174 -29.64 -9.53 10.59
C ARG A 174 -29.88 -8.65 9.36
N ALA A 175 -29.13 -7.56 9.23
CA ALA A 175 -29.24 -6.67 8.08
C ALA A 175 -28.83 -7.39 6.78
N HIS A 176 -27.80 -8.23 6.83
CA HIS A 176 -27.37 -9.03 5.70
C HIS A 176 -28.42 -10.09 5.30
N VAL A 177 -28.98 -10.82 6.27
CA VAL A 177 -30.05 -11.80 6.03
C VAL A 177 -31.27 -11.14 5.40
N ASN A 178 -31.72 -10.01 5.95
CA ASN A 178 -32.86 -9.27 5.39
C ASN A 178 -32.60 -8.79 3.96
N GLN A 179 -31.35 -8.38 3.66
CA GLN A 179 -30.97 -7.99 2.31
C GLN A 179 -31.06 -9.19 1.35
N LEU A 180 -30.54 -10.35 1.72
CA LEU A 180 -30.63 -11.57 0.90
C LEU A 180 -32.09 -11.98 0.63
N LEU A 181 -32.94 -11.90 1.65
CA LEU A 181 -34.37 -12.20 1.53
C LEU A 181 -35.14 -11.18 0.67
N SER A 182 -34.66 -9.94 0.55
CA SER A 182 -35.30 -8.92 -0.30
C SER A 182 -34.98 -9.04 -1.78
N TYR A 183 -33.95 -9.82 -2.14
CA TYR A 183 -33.55 -10.11 -3.53
C TYR A 183 -33.97 -11.51 -4.00
N ALA A 184 -34.61 -12.29 -3.12
CA ALA A 184 -35.16 -13.63 -3.40
C ALA A 184 -36.66 -13.53 -3.71
#